data_AF-A0A550GIP3-F1
#
_entry.id   AF-A0A550GIP3-F1
#
_cell.length_a   1.000
_cell.length_b   1.000
_cell.length_c   1.000
_cell.angle_alpha   90.00
_cell.angle_beta   90.00
_cell.angle_gamma   90.00
#
_symmetry.space_group_name_H-M   'P 1'
#
loop_
_entity.id
_entity.type
_entity.pdbx_description
1 polymer ?
#
loop_
_entity_poly.entity_id
_entity_poly.type
_entity_poly.pdbx_seq_one_letter_code
_entity_poly.pdbx_strand_id
1 'polypeptide(L)'
;MDSKKLKKLFLAFFSENQHKLIPNSPLIPEYDPTVLFTPAGMHPLIPYFLGQPHPLGKKLMNVQKCFRTGDIECVGDNSHLTFFEMLGSWSLGDYFKKEAISLSFEFLTNKRWLNLDENKLSVTVFSGDQTAPRDLESSKAWNVLGVPDNHIFFLSKEDNWWGPIGHTGPCGPCTEMFYDTGKTPCSPYCRPGCSCGKYFELWNDVFMEYNRTALGCYELLKQKNVDTGMGVEHTAAMLEEKENVFEIAEIRPIAKKVEELASISAPTPIEERSIRIITDHIRASTFFLGDIRGVKPSNVDRGYVLRRLIRRAIRFGRLLGIERDFLRDLAEIVIKNNESEYPLLREKEVSILDELSKEETKFKNTLEKGLRKFQRIAENSPKIDGKNAFLLFQSFGFPIELTKELATENGVEVDEEEFKNEYERHQKVSSASAKKLFKGGLSDASVETKKLHTATHLLNEALRKVLKKKDIVQRGSNITPDRLRFDFNFDRPLEPEEIAAIEKLVNEQINKGLQINREEMTVEAAKNRGAQAVFDHKYDSDNISVYTIGDFSTEICGGPHVSNTFELGVFRITKEKGIASGVRRIRAVLHKNPEV
;
A
#
# COMPACT_ATOMS: atom_id res chain seq x y z
N MET A 1 9.56 4.15 25.61
CA MET A 1 8.09 3.94 25.64
C MET A 1 7.75 3.03 24.49
N ASP A 2 7.06 1.91 24.70
CA ASP A 2 6.79 0.94 23.64
C ASP A 2 5.71 1.40 22.63
N SER A 3 5.64 0.71 21.48
CA SER A 3 4.69 0.99 20.39
C SER A 3 3.23 0.95 20.86
N LYS A 4 2.86 -0.01 21.72
CA LYS A 4 1.49 -0.17 22.23
C LYS A 4 1.08 1.02 23.10
N LYS A 5 1.98 1.50 23.97
CA LYS A 5 1.72 2.69 24.79
C LYS A 5 1.67 3.96 23.94
N LEU A 6 2.56 4.10 22.97
CA LEU A 6 2.55 5.22 22.02
C LEU A 6 1.20 5.32 21.30
N LYS A 7 0.72 4.23 20.69
CA LYS A 7 -0.58 4.18 20.00
C LYS A 7 -1.73 4.59 20.93
N LYS A 8 -1.76 4.08 22.16
CA LYS A 8 -2.80 4.44 23.15
C LYS A 8 -2.77 5.92 23.53
N LEU A 9 -1.59 6.50 23.76
CA LEU A 9 -1.47 7.91 24.12
C LEU A 9 -1.89 8.82 22.96
N PHE A 10 -1.50 8.49 21.73
CA PHE A 10 -1.91 9.23 20.54
C PHE A 10 -3.43 9.25 20.39
N LEU A 11 -4.07 8.08 20.44
CA LEU A 11 -5.53 7.97 20.33
C LEU A 11 -6.24 8.69 21.47
N ALA A 12 -5.73 8.63 22.70
CA ALA A 12 -6.30 9.36 23.83
C ALA A 12 -6.20 10.88 23.63
N PHE A 13 -5.02 11.39 23.24
CA PHE A 13 -4.78 12.80 23.00
C PHE A 13 -5.72 13.37 21.93
N PHE A 14 -5.81 12.71 20.78
CA PHE A 14 -6.66 13.18 19.70
C PHE A 14 -8.15 12.99 20.00
N SER A 15 -8.52 11.98 20.80
CA SER A 15 -9.90 11.87 21.31
C SER A 15 -10.28 13.04 22.21
N GLU A 16 -9.38 13.51 23.08
CA GLU A 16 -9.59 14.70 23.93
C GLU A 16 -9.69 15.97 23.09
N ASN A 17 -8.99 16.01 21.96
CA ASN A 17 -9.09 17.06 20.93
C ASN A 17 -10.22 16.80 19.92
N GLN A 18 -11.25 16.06 20.31
CA GLN A 18 -12.50 15.83 19.57
C GLN A 18 -12.36 15.11 18.22
N HIS A 19 -11.21 14.48 17.94
CA HIS A 19 -11.07 13.63 16.76
C HIS A 19 -11.80 12.32 16.97
N LYS A 20 -12.42 11.80 15.91
CA LYS A 20 -13.11 10.52 15.92
C LYS A 20 -12.19 9.42 15.42
N LEU A 21 -12.11 8.34 16.19
CA LEU A 21 -11.42 7.11 15.76
C LEU A 21 -12.15 6.53 14.55
N ILE A 22 -11.42 6.37 13.45
CA ILE A 22 -11.89 5.66 12.25
C ILE A 22 -11.24 4.28 12.18
N PRO A 23 -11.91 3.27 11.58
CA PRO A 23 -11.35 1.94 11.46
C PRO A 23 -10.09 1.93 10.57
N ASN A 24 -9.20 0.99 10.85
CA ASN A 24 -8.03 0.70 10.02
C ASN A 24 -8.49 0.11 8.67
N SER A 25 -8.02 0.70 7.57
CA SER A 25 -8.32 0.22 6.23
C SER A 25 -7.47 -0.99 5.84
N PRO A 26 -7.95 -1.86 4.93
CA PRO A 26 -7.15 -2.98 4.44
C PRO A 26 -5.82 -2.53 3.85
N LEU A 27 -4.79 -3.38 3.94
CA LEU A 27 -3.52 -3.19 3.22
C LEU A 27 -3.73 -3.19 1.71
N ILE A 28 -4.77 -3.87 1.25
CA ILE A 28 -5.12 -3.97 -0.17
C ILE A 28 -6.32 -3.05 -0.43
N PRO A 29 -6.12 -1.91 -1.13
CA PRO A 29 -7.13 -0.86 -1.28
C PRO A 29 -8.29 -1.31 -2.14
N GLU A 30 -9.51 -0.98 -1.72
CA GLU A 30 -10.75 -1.48 -2.29
C GLU A 30 -11.05 -0.92 -3.68
N TYR A 31 -10.96 0.40 -3.80
CA TYR A 31 -11.45 1.18 -4.94
C TYR A 31 -10.35 2.00 -5.64
N ASP A 32 -9.07 1.73 -5.36
CA ASP A 32 -7.96 2.41 -6.02
C ASP A 32 -7.18 1.44 -6.93
N PRO A 33 -7.34 1.54 -8.26
CA PRO A 33 -6.59 0.75 -9.22
C PRO A 33 -5.17 1.28 -9.51
N THR A 34 -4.80 2.46 -9.00
CA THR A 34 -3.49 3.11 -9.21
C THR A 34 -2.40 2.49 -8.35
N VAL A 35 -2.76 2.02 -7.16
CA VAL A 35 -1.81 1.46 -6.19
C VAL A 35 -2.08 -0.02 -5.90
N LEU A 36 -0.99 -0.75 -5.63
CA LEU A 36 -1.08 -2.16 -5.23
C LEU A 36 -1.49 -2.31 -3.77
N PHE A 37 -1.03 -1.41 -2.91
CA PHE A 37 -1.24 -1.43 -1.46
C PHE A 37 -1.50 -0.03 -0.94
N THR A 38 -2.05 0.07 0.27
CA THR A 38 -2.24 1.31 1.03
C THR A 38 -0.88 1.79 1.55
N PRO A 39 -0.28 2.88 1.00
CA PRO A 39 1.10 3.28 1.32
C PRO A 39 1.21 4.28 2.47
N ALA A 40 0.08 4.88 2.89
CA ALA A 40 0.00 5.93 3.91
C ALA A 40 -1.39 5.95 4.57
N GLY A 41 -1.45 6.55 5.77
CA GLY A 41 -2.66 6.72 6.57
C GLY A 41 -3.80 7.43 5.83
N MET A 42 -3.43 8.42 5.03
CA MET A 42 -4.34 9.31 4.32
C MET A 42 -4.97 8.68 3.08
N HIS A 43 -4.40 7.60 2.54
CA HIS A 43 -4.82 6.98 1.27
C HIS A 43 -6.29 6.60 1.20
N PRO A 44 -6.88 5.98 2.24
CA PRO A 44 -8.32 5.71 2.28
C PRO A 44 -9.19 6.98 2.37
N LEU A 45 -8.60 8.14 2.68
CA LEU A 45 -9.31 9.39 2.93
C LEU A 45 -9.33 10.37 1.74
N ILE A 46 -8.69 10.02 0.62
CA ILE A 46 -8.66 10.87 -0.60
C ILE A 46 -10.03 11.46 -0.98
N PRO A 47 -11.13 10.69 -1.03
CA PRO A 47 -12.43 11.23 -1.41
C PRO A 47 -12.88 12.38 -0.49
N TYR A 48 -12.55 12.31 0.80
CA TYR A 48 -12.94 13.30 1.78
C TYR A 48 -12.09 14.57 1.73
N PHE A 49 -10.79 14.45 1.42
CA PHE A 49 -9.94 15.61 1.14
C PHE A 49 -10.40 16.40 -0.08
N LEU A 50 -11.02 15.73 -1.05
CA LEU A 50 -11.63 16.34 -2.24
C LEU A 50 -13.01 16.97 -1.98
N GLY A 51 -13.50 16.92 -0.74
CA GLY A 51 -14.71 17.60 -0.31
C GLY A 51 -15.94 16.72 -0.12
N GLN A 52 -15.80 15.39 -0.19
CA GLN A 52 -16.87 14.51 0.31
C GLN A 52 -16.93 14.62 1.85
N PRO A 53 -18.14 14.70 2.45
CA PRO A 53 -18.26 14.64 3.89
C PRO A 53 -17.92 13.24 4.41
N HIS A 54 -17.18 13.16 5.51
CA HIS A 54 -16.94 11.90 6.20
C HIS A 54 -18.04 11.68 7.26
N PRO A 55 -18.62 10.47 7.39
CA PRO A 55 -19.75 10.20 8.27
C PRO A 55 -19.48 10.46 9.76
N LEU A 56 -18.23 10.31 10.19
CA LEU A 56 -17.81 10.58 11.57
C LEU A 56 -17.39 12.04 11.81
N GLY A 57 -17.65 12.94 10.86
CA GLY A 57 -17.34 14.36 10.97
C GLY A 57 -15.98 14.73 10.36
N LYS A 58 -15.45 15.89 10.75
CA LYS A 58 -14.30 16.52 10.06
C LYS A 58 -12.94 16.28 10.72
N LYS A 59 -12.91 15.91 12.01
CA LYS A 59 -11.69 15.60 12.76
C LYS A 59 -11.59 14.09 12.95
N LEU A 60 -10.62 13.44 12.31
CA LEU A 60 -10.50 11.98 12.28
C LEU A 60 -9.13 11.53 12.77
N MET A 61 -9.03 10.33 13.32
CA MET A 61 -7.74 9.73 13.70
C MET A 61 -7.77 8.21 13.54
N ASN A 62 -6.62 7.60 13.27
CA ASN A 62 -6.47 6.14 13.38
C ASN A 62 -5.01 5.72 13.57
N VAL A 63 -4.83 4.40 13.66
CA VAL A 63 -3.57 3.71 13.37
C VAL A 63 -3.78 2.94 12.07
N GLN A 64 -3.11 3.32 10.98
CA GLN A 64 -3.27 2.70 9.67
C GLN A 64 -2.11 1.76 9.35
N LYS A 65 -2.44 0.52 8.96
CA LYS A 65 -1.47 -0.43 8.41
C LYS A 65 -1.04 0.05 7.02
N CYS A 66 0.25 0.19 6.80
CA CYS A 66 0.81 0.67 5.55
C CYS A 66 1.76 -0.37 4.95
N PHE A 67 1.82 -0.41 3.62
CA PHE A 67 2.80 -1.21 2.90
C PHE A 67 3.42 -0.41 1.74
N ARG A 68 4.75 -0.37 1.68
CA ARG A 68 5.51 0.35 0.66
C ARG A 68 6.39 -0.59 -0.15
N THR A 69 6.08 -0.71 -1.44
CA THR A 69 6.90 -1.50 -2.39
C THR A 69 8.24 -0.82 -2.73
N GLY A 70 8.30 0.52 -2.61
CA GLY A 70 9.52 1.29 -2.90
C GLY A 70 10.66 0.98 -1.95
N ASP A 71 10.34 0.62 -0.71
CA ASP A 71 11.32 0.44 0.37
C ASP A 71 11.90 -0.96 0.42
N ILE A 72 11.41 -1.91 -0.40
CA ILE A 72 11.84 -3.31 -0.38
C ILE A 72 13.36 -3.43 -0.46
N GLU A 73 14.00 -2.70 -1.37
CA GLU A 73 15.46 -2.79 -1.56
C GLU A 73 16.27 -2.13 -0.43
N CYS A 74 15.68 -1.14 0.25
CA CYS A 74 16.31 -0.42 1.36
C CYS A 74 16.24 -1.21 2.68
N VAL A 75 15.26 -2.11 2.82
CA VAL A 75 15.12 -2.95 4.02
C VAL A 75 16.40 -3.73 4.30
N GLY A 76 16.79 -3.72 5.57
CA GLY A 76 18.05 -4.25 6.06
C GLY A 76 18.95 -3.18 6.67
N ASP A 77 18.66 -1.90 6.42
CA ASP A 77 19.26 -0.78 7.15
C ASP A 77 18.60 -0.57 8.53
N ASN A 78 18.80 0.60 9.15
CA ASN A 78 18.35 0.87 10.50
C ASN A 78 16.87 1.31 10.59
N SER A 79 16.21 1.64 9.48
CA SER A 79 14.93 2.36 9.52
C SER A 79 13.89 1.86 8.52
N HIS A 80 14.26 1.35 7.34
CA HIS A 80 13.28 1.00 6.32
C HIS A 80 12.52 -0.28 6.65
N LEU A 81 11.20 -0.22 6.45
CA LEU A 81 10.26 -1.34 6.62
C LEU A 81 9.37 -1.41 5.38
N THR A 82 9.05 -2.62 4.91
CA THR A 82 8.04 -2.80 3.87
C THR A 82 6.64 -2.67 4.44
N PHE A 83 6.43 -3.11 5.69
CA PHE A 83 5.19 -2.99 6.44
C PHE A 83 5.43 -2.24 7.75
N PHE A 84 4.60 -1.23 8.01
CA PHE A 84 4.66 -0.44 9.21
C PHE A 84 3.29 0.13 9.55
N GLU A 85 3.13 0.62 10.78
CA GLU A 85 1.92 1.29 11.23
C GLU A 85 2.14 2.81 11.21
N MET A 86 1.13 3.55 10.73
CA MET A 86 1.16 5.00 10.69
C MET A 86 0.04 5.55 11.56
N LEU A 87 0.40 6.30 12.60
CA LEU A 87 -0.53 7.11 13.36
C LEU A 87 -0.91 8.33 12.54
N GLY A 88 -2.21 8.54 12.38
CA GLY A 88 -2.74 9.63 11.58
C GLY A 88 -3.83 10.39 12.30
N SER A 89 -3.81 11.71 12.11
CA SER A 89 -4.86 12.65 12.49
C SER A 89 -5.15 13.53 11.28
N TRP A 90 -6.43 13.82 11.05
CA TRP A 90 -6.90 14.49 9.86
C TRP A 90 -7.89 15.58 10.17
N SER A 91 -7.74 16.68 9.44
CA SER A 91 -8.68 17.79 9.41
C SER A 91 -9.27 17.94 8.02
N LEU A 92 -10.58 17.71 7.90
CA LEU A 92 -11.32 17.80 6.65
C LEU A 92 -12.04 19.16 6.57
N GLY A 93 -11.28 20.22 6.30
CA GLY A 93 -11.83 21.59 6.23
C GLY A 93 -12.37 22.11 7.57
N ASP A 94 -11.68 21.80 8.67
CA ASP A 94 -12.05 22.25 10.02
C ASP A 94 -10.99 23.18 10.62
N TYR A 95 -9.75 22.70 10.72
CA TYR A 95 -8.58 23.45 11.16
C TYR A 95 -7.44 23.29 10.15
N PHE A 96 -6.38 24.10 10.30
CA PHE A 96 -5.24 24.10 9.40
C PHE A 96 -3.91 24.28 10.16
N LYS A 97 -2.88 24.84 9.52
CA LYS A 97 -1.49 24.97 10.00
C LYS A 97 -1.35 25.31 11.48
N LYS A 98 -1.88 26.45 11.93
CA LYS A 98 -1.66 26.93 13.31
C LYS A 98 -2.15 25.93 14.37
N GLU A 99 -3.36 25.39 14.20
CA GLU A 99 -3.94 24.46 15.17
C GLU A 99 -3.28 23.08 15.06
N ALA A 100 -3.02 22.59 13.85
CA ALA A 100 -2.30 21.34 13.61
C ALA A 100 -0.94 21.34 14.31
N ILE A 101 -0.13 22.37 14.06
CA ILE A 101 1.20 22.54 14.65
C ILE A 101 1.12 22.66 16.18
N SER A 102 0.09 23.32 16.71
CA SER A 102 -0.13 23.42 18.17
C SER A 102 -0.44 22.05 18.79
N LEU A 103 -1.30 21.26 18.16
CA LEU A 103 -1.61 19.90 18.59
C LEU A 103 -0.38 19.00 18.53
N SER A 104 0.38 19.08 17.43
CA SER A 104 1.59 18.30 17.25
C SER A 104 2.65 18.63 18.30
N PHE A 105 2.89 19.92 18.54
CA PHE A 105 3.82 20.37 19.58
C PHE A 105 3.38 19.92 20.98
N GLU A 106 2.10 20.05 21.32
CA GLU A 106 1.57 19.63 22.62
C GLU A 106 1.76 18.13 22.82
N PHE A 107 1.40 17.29 21.84
CA PHE A 107 1.55 15.85 21.96
C PHE A 107 3.01 15.43 22.19
N LEU A 108 3.95 16.08 21.50
CA LEU A 108 5.37 15.80 21.61
C LEU A 108 5.94 16.24 22.98
N THR A 109 5.62 17.45 23.45
CA THR A 109 6.34 18.10 24.56
C THR A 109 5.63 18.01 25.91
N ASN A 110 4.31 17.90 25.93
CA ASN A 110 3.56 17.94 27.18
C ASN A 110 3.89 16.73 28.07
N LYS A 111 4.06 16.98 29.37
CA LYS A 111 4.41 15.97 30.39
C LYS A 111 3.42 14.80 30.47
N ARG A 112 2.16 15.02 30.08
CA ARG A 112 1.11 14.01 30.07
C ARG A 112 1.26 13.01 28.92
N TRP A 113 1.85 13.43 27.81
CA TRP A 113 1.90 12.69 26.55
C TRP A 113 3.29 12.08 26.34
N LEU A 114 4.10 12.61 25.42
CA LEU A 114 5.42 12.06 25.13
C LEU A 114 6.54 12.70 25.97
N ASN A 115 6.33 13.90 26.53
CA ASN A 115 7.28 14.57 27.41
C ASN A 115 8.70 14.67 26.80
N LEU A 116 8.78 14.97 25.51
CA LEU A 116 10.04 15.22 24.83
C LEU A 116 10.60 16.59 25.22
N ASP A 117 11.92 16.70 25.27
CA ASP A 117 12.61 17.96 25.51
C ASP A 117 12.43 18.87 24.28
N GLU A 118 11.66 19.95 24.46
CA GLU A 118 11.37 20.93 23.41
C GLU A 118 12.65 21.56 22.84
N ASN A 119 13.73 21.66 23.62
CA ASN A 119 15.01 22.20 23.17
C ASN A 119 15.74 21.27 22.19
N LYS A 120 15.30 20.01 22.07
CA LYS A 120 15.86 19.05 21.11
C LYS A 120 14.99 18.88 19.87
N LEU A 121 13.86 19.59 19.80
CA LEU A 121 13.02 19.59 18.62
C LEU A 121 13.59 20.54 17.56
N SER A 122 13.64 20.05 16.34
CA SER A 122 13.89 20.83 15.14
C SER A 122 12.78 20.53 14.14
N VAL A 123 12.38 21.53 13.36
CA VAL A 123 11.32 21.38 12.38
C VAL A 123 11.77 21.85 11.02
N THR A 124 11.21 21.26 9.98
CA THR A 124 11.43 21.67 8.60
C THR A 124 10.17 22.28 8.01
N VAL A 125 10.30 23.22 7.09
CA VAL A 125 9.19 23.92 6.42
C VAL A 125 9.56 24.23 4.97
N PHE A 126 8.57 24.34 4.10
CA PHE A 126 8.81 24.58 2.67
C PHE A 126 9.47 25.94 2.39
N SER A 127 10.61 25.92 1.69
CA SER A 127 11.42 27.10 1.32
C SER A 127 10.81 27.98 0.23
N GLY A 128 9.81 27.49 -0.50
CA GLY A 128 9.23 28.18 -1.65
C GLY A 128 9.98 27.88 -2.94
N ASP A 129 9.25 27.95 -4.05
CA ASP A 129 9.83 27.85 -5.40
C ASP A 129 9.02 28.71 -6.39
N GLN A 130 9.21 28.49 -7.69
CA GLN A 130 8.48 29.23 -8.73
C GLN A 130 6.98 28.88 -8.79
N THR A 131 6.56 27.77 -8.17
CA THR A 131 5.20 27.21 -8.24
C THR A 131 4.39 27.46 -6.98
N ALA A 132 5.04 27.62 -5.83
CA ALA A 132 4.38 27.88 -4.55
C ALA A 132 5.25 28.75 -3.62
N PRO A 133 4.63 29.63 -2.82
CA PRO A 133 5.36 30.52 -1.92
C PRO A 133 6.01 29.75 -0.77
N ARG A 134 7.02 30.38 -0.18
CA ARG A 134 7.66 29.94 1.07
C ARG A 134 6.63 29.84 2.20
N ASP A 135 6.69 28.77 2.99
CA ASP A 135 5.72 28.51 4.06
C ASP A 135 6.04 29.28 5.36
N LEU A 136 5.84 30.59 5.29
CA LEU A 136 6.02 31.50 6.43
C LEU A 136 4.93 31.34 7.50
N GLU A 137 3.79 30.74 7.17
CA GLU A 137 2.70 30.52 8.12
C GLU A 137 3.08 29.44 9.14
N SER A 138 3.57 28.28 8.67
CA SER A 138 4.04 27.20 9.54
C SER A 138 5.25 27.63 10.37
N SER A 139 6.24 28.31 9.77
CA SER A 139 7.39 28.84 10.52
C SER A 139 7.00 29.79 11.65
N LYS A 140 6.04 30.71 11.42
CA LYS A 140 5.53 31.59 12.48
C LYS A 140 4.77 30.82 13.56
N ALA A 141 3.99 29.80 13.18
CA ALA A 141 3.27 28.97 14.13
C ALA A 141 4.23 28.25 15.10
N TRP A 142 5.31 27.65 14.59
CA TRP A 142 6.35 27.04 15.41
C TRP A 142 7.06 28.04 16.33
N ASN A 143 7.42 29.22 15.80
CA ASN A 143 8.05 30.28 16.59
C ASN A 143 7.17 30.74 17.77
N VAL A 144 5.85 30.88 17.56
CA VAL A 144 4.89 31.25 18.62
C VAL A 144 4.83 30.20 19.74
N LEU A 145 5.09 28.94 19.42
CA LEU A 145 5.16 27.84 20.39
C LEU A 145 6.52 27.72 21.09
N GLY A 146 7.48 28.57 20.74
CA GLY A 146 8.80 28.64 21.39
C GLY A 146 9.92 27.88 20.69
N VAL A 147 9.66 27.27 19.51
CA VAL A 147 10.74 26.67 18.71
C VAL A 147 11.60 27.81 18.14
N PRO A 148 12.92 27.85 18.41
CA PRO A 148 13.75 28.98 17.99
C PRO A 148 14.05 28.95 16.49
N ASP A 149 14.32 30.13 15.90
CA ASP A 149 14.57 30.28 14.44
C ASP A 149 15.68 29.36 13.92
N ASN A 150 16.73 29.11 14.72
CA ASN A 150 17.84 28.23 14.33
C ASN A 150 17.48 26.72 14.38
N HIS A 151 16.27 26.38 14.84
CA HIS A 151 15.69 25.03 14.81
C HIS A 151 14.59 24.91 13.75
N ILE A 152 14.29 25.97 13.00
CA ILE A 152 13.33 25.98 11.89
C ILE A 152 14.08 26.04 10.56
N PHE A 153 14.11 24.91 9.85
CA PHE A 153 14.87 24.75 8.62
C PHE A 153 13.96 24.87 7.40
N PHE A 154 14.29 25.76 6.47
CA PHE A 154 13.57 25.87 5.21
C PHE A 154 14.18 24.96 4.15
N LEU A 155 13.45 23.94 3.70
CA LEU A 155 13.95 22.96 2.73
C LEU A 155 13.16 22.99 1.42
N SER A 156 13.71 22.35 0.39
CA SER A 156 13.16 22.38 -0.97
C SER A 156 11.87 21.56 -1.09
N LYS A 157 11.32 21.53 -2.30
CA LYS A 157 10.09 20.78 -2.61
C LYS A 157 10.30 19.27 -2.46
N GLU A 158 11.51 18.78 -2.69
CA GLU A 158 11.87 17.37 -2.51
C GLU A 158 11.71 16.91 -1.06
N ASP A 159 11.98 17.81 -0.10
CA ASP A 159 11.95 17.51 1.34
C ASP A 159 10.60 17.93 1.97
N ASN A 160 10.05 19.11 1.64
CA ASN A 160 8.89 19.69 2.35
C ASN A 160 7.65 19.92 1.48
N TRP A 161 7.40 19.04 0.52
CA TRP A 161 6.17 19.06 -0.26
C TRP A 161 5.60 17.67 -0.47
N TRP A 162 4.32 17.53 -0.16
CA TRP A 162 3.63 16.27 -0.36
C TRP A 162 2.70 16.32 -1.56
N GLY A 163 2.81 15.28 -2.39
CA GLY A 163 1.78 14.90 -3.37
C GLY A 163 1.78 15.63 -4.72
N PRO A 164 0.77 15.31 -5.55
CA PRO A 164 -0.31 14.35 -5.27
C PRO A 164 0.13 12.88 -5.39
N ILE A 165 -0.70 11.98 -4.87
CA ILE A 165 -0.61 10.56 -5.23
C ILE A 165 -1.00 10.41 -6.70
N GLY A 166 -0.02 10.20 -7.57
CA GLY A 166 -0.20 10.12 -9.01
C GLY A 166 0.07 11.44 -9.74
N HIS A 167 -0.61 11.66 -10.87
CA HIS A 167 -0.38 12.85 -11.70
C HIS A 167 -1.25 14.05 -11.30
N THR A 168 -2.36 13.81 -10.61
CA THR A 168 -3.35 14.83 -10.22
C THR A 168 -3.87 14.58 -8.81
N GLY A 169 -4.36 15.61 -8.14
CA GLY A 169 -5.02 15.50 -6.84
C GLY A 169 -4.53 16.49 -5.77
N PRO A 170 -5.01 16.33 -4.53
CA PRO A 170 -4.62 17.16 -3.39
C PRO A 170 -3.12 17.07 -3.10
N CYS A 171 -2.51 18.20 -2.79
CA CYS A 171 -1.09 18.34 -2.48
C CYS A 171 -0.83 19.65 -1.74
N GLY A 172 0.38 19.81 -1.21
CA GLY A 172 0.78 21.06 -0.56
C GLY A 172 2.08 20.95 0.22
N PRO A 173 2.49 22.07 0.85
CA PRO A 173 3.66 22.08 1.71
C PRO A 173 3.43 21.20 2.94
N CYS A 174 4.51 20.71 3.51
CA CYS A 174 4.48 20.02 4.79
C CYS A 174 5.52 20.59 5.75
N THR A 175 5.31 20.32 7.03
CA THR A 175 6.30 20.53 8.07
C THR A 175 6.60 19.21 8.75
N GLU A 176 7.87 18.93 8.99
CA GLU A 176 8.30 17.67 9.60
C GLU A 176 9.04 17.96 10.90
N MET A 177 8.80 17.12 11.89
CA MET A 177 9.30 17.26 13.25
C MET A 177 10.40 16.24 13.48
N PHE A 178 11.57 16.73 13.88
CA PHE A 178 12.75 15.93 14.13
C PHE A 178 13.23 16.11 15.57
N TYR A 179 13.80 15.05 16.12
CA TYR A 179 14.42 15.07 17.44
C TYR A 179 15.93 14.88 17.34
N ASP A 180 16.69 15.72 18.05
CA ASP A 180 18.14 15.60 18.15
C ASP A 180 18.51 14.43 19.08
N THR A 181 19.13 13.40 18.51
CA THR A 181 19.58 12.20 19.21
C THR A 181 20.85 12.42 20.02
N GLY A 182 21.48 13.60 19.93
CA GLY A 182 22.74 13.93 20.57
C GLY A 182 23.97 13.43 19.81
N LYS A 183 23.80 12.77 18.65
CA LYS A 183 24.94 12.37 17.81
C LYS A 183 25.69 13.58 17.27
N THR A 184 26.99 13.37 17.01
CA THR A 184 27.86 14.40 16.44
C THR A 184 27.37 14.76 15.03
N PRO A 185 27.30 16.06 14.67
CA PRO A 185 26.99 16.49 13.31
C PRO A 185 27.92 15.82 12.28
N CYS A 186 27.37 15.31 11.17
CA CYS A 186 28.18 14.72 10.11
C CYS A 186 28.99 15.75 9.31
N SER A 187 28.61 17.01 9.40
CA SER A 187 29.29 18.14 8.78
C SER A 187 28.86 19.46 9.45
N PRO A 188 29.55 20.58 9.16
CA PRO A 188 29.10 21.91 9.57
C PRO A 188 27.70 22.30 9.04
N TYR A 189 27.19 21.59 8.02
CA TYR A 189 25.88 21.81 7.40
C TYR A 189 24.86 20.73 7.78
N CYS A 190 25.14 19.95 8.83
CA CYS A 190 24.22 18.90 9.30
C CYS A 190 22.87 19.50 9.68
N ARG A 191 21.80 18.99 9.07
CA ARG A 191 20.44 19.47 9.25
C ARG A 191 19.45 18.30 9.39
N PRO A 192 18.22 18.55 9.83
CA PRO A 192 17.11 17.62 9.63
C PRO A 192 17.03 17.12 8.18
N GLY A 193 16.78 15.82 8.01
CA GLY A 193 16.84 15.10 6.73
C GLY A 193 18.20 14.46 6.39
N CYS A 194 19.26 14.71 7.17
CA CYS A 194 20.54 14.02 6.99
C CYS A 194 20.49 12.54 7.45
N SER A 195 21.06 11.63 6.67
CA SER A 195 21.15 10.19 6.99
C SER A 195 22.10 9.81 8.13
N CYS A 196 22.78 10.79 8.75
CA CYS A 196 23.73 10.55 9.84
C CYS A 196 23.09 10.13 11.18
N GLY A 197 21.76 10.21 11.29
CA GLY A 197 21.01 9.82 12.48
C GLY A 197 21.09 10.83 13.64
N LYS A 198 21.68 12.01 13.43
CA LYS A 198 21.62 13.12 14.41
C LYS A 198 20.20 13.62 14.61
N TYR A 199 19.46 13.81 13.52
CA TYR A 199 18.06 14.20 13.54
C TYR A 199 17.22 12.99 13.15
N PHE A 200 16.29 12.63 14.03
CA PHE A 200 15.39 11.51 13.81
C PHE A 200 13.99 12.03 13.54
N GLU A 201 13.40 11.70 12.40
CA GLU A 201 12.05 12.13 12.03
C GLU A 201 11.01 11.43 12.93
N LEU A 202 10.10 12.21 13.51
CA LEU A 202 9.03 11.69 14.37
C LEU A 202 7.67 11.75 13.68
N TRP A 203 7.40 12.86 12.99
CA TRP A 203 6.06 13.18 12.54
C TRP A 203 6.12 14.17 11.37
N ASN A 204 5.16 14.09 10.46
CA ASN A 204 4.95 15.03 9.38
C ASN A 204 3.50 15.55 9.42
N ASP A 205 3.33 16.87 9.29
CA ASP A 205 2.06 17.55 9.06
C ASP A 205 2.02 18.10 7.63
N VAL A 206 1.20 17.49 6.78
CA VAL A 206 0.93 17.88 5.40
C VAL A 206 -0.27 18.82 5.33
N PHE A 207 -0.07 19.96 4.67
CA PHE A 207 -1.07 21.00 4.51
C PHE A 207 -1.61 21.01 3.09
N MET A 208 -2.62 20.19 2.82
CA MET A 208 -3.25 20.10 1.51
C MET A 208 -4.06 21.37 1.22
N GLU A 209 -3.45 22.30 0.48
CA GLU A 209 -4.09 23.54 0.05
C GLU A 209 -4.12 23.73 -1.48
N TYR A 210 -3.44 22.85 -2.22
CA TYR A 210 -3.42 22.84 -3.68
C TYR A 210 -3.98 21.54 -4.26
N ASN A 211 -4.53 21.63 -5.46
CA ASN A 211 -4.87 20.52 -6.33
C ASN A 211 -3.98 20.62 -7.57
N ARG A 212 -3.17 19.59 -7.82
CA ARG A 212 -2.40 19.50 -9.06
C ARG A 212 -3.30 19.03 -10.19
N THR A 213 -3.37 19.80 -11.27
CA THR A 213 -4.14 19.45 -12.46
C THR A 213 -3.34 18.56 -13.41
N ALA A 214 -4.01 17.95 -14.40
CA ALA A 214 -3.35 17.10 -15.40
C ALA A 214 -2.30 17.84 -16.24
N LEU A 215 -2.40 19.18 -16.32
CA LEU A 215 -1.44 20.05 -16.98
C LEU A 215 -0.23 20.38 -16.09
N GLY A 216 -0.20 19.90 -14.84
CA GLY A 216 0.85 20.17 -13.87
C GLY A 216 0.71 21.49 -13.13
N CYS A 217 -0.37 22.25 -13.35
CA CYS A 217 -0.65 23.48 -12.61
C CYS A 217 -1.15 23.17 -11.20
N TYR A 218 -0.88 24.08 -10.25
CA TYR A 218 -1.36 23.99 -8.87
C TYR A 218 -2.48 25.02 -8.66
N GLU A 219 -3.70 24.53 -8.46
CA GLU A 219 -4.88 25.36 -8.18
C GLU A 219 -5.25 25.26 -6.70
N LEU A 220 -5.80 26.30 -6.09
CA LEU A 220 -6.21 26.22 -4.68
C LEU A 220 -7.38 25.25 -4.49
N LEU A 221 -7.30 24.40 -3.47
CA LEU A 221 -8.42 23.55 -3.07
C LEU A 221 -9.56 24.39 -2.46
N LYS A 222 -10.80 23.97 -2.73
CA LYS A 222 -12.00 24.60 -2.13
C LYS A 222 -12.00 24.52 -0.60
N GLN A 223 -11.47 23.44 -0.06
CA GLN A 223 -11.26 23.25 1.37
C GLN A 223 -9.78 22.93 1.62
N LYS A 224 -9.21 23.55 2.64
CA LYS A 224 -7.86 23.21 3.11
C LYS A 224 -7.97 22.03 4.06
N ASN A 225 -7.09 21.05 3.91
CA ASN A 225 -7.07 19.87 4.77
C ASN A 225 -5.71 19.71 5.46
N VAL A 226 -5.72 19.03 6.59
CA VAL A 226 -4.51 18.59 7.29
C VAL A 226 -4.45 17.08 7.25
N ASP A 227 -3.29 16.57 6.90
CA ASP A 227 -2.94 15.16 6.98
C ASP A 227 -1.66 15.01 7.78
N THR A 228 -1.71 14.29 8.90
CA THR A 228 -0.52 14.04 9.71
C THR A 228 -0.12 12.57 9.62
N GLY A 229 1.17 12.27 9.61
CA GLY A 229 1.68 10.89 9.60
C GLY A 229 2.86 10.69 10.53
N MET A 230 2.69 9.87 11.58
CA MET A 230 3.74 9.46 12.52
C MET A 230 3.99 7.95 12.37
N GLY A 231 5.21 7.56 12.01
CA GLY A 231 5.60 6.15 11.94
C GLY A 231 5.72 5.55 13.34
N VAL A 232 4.93 4.52 13.65
CA VAL A 232 4.88 3.90 14.98
C VAL A 232 6.23 3.29 15.34
N GLU A 233 6.81 2.50 14.43
CA GLU A 233 8.06 1.77 14.66
C GLU A 233 9.25 2.71 14.81
N HIS A 234 9.29 3.79 14.03
CA HIS A 234 10.33 4.82 14.11
C HIS A 234 10.26 5.55 15.44
N THR A 235 9.07 6.05 15.78
CA THR A 235 8.86 6.80 17.02
C THR A 235 9.10 5.92 18.24
N ALA A 236 8.66 4.66 18.22
CA ALA A 236 8.93 3.70 19.28
C ALA A 236 10.44 3.43 19.43
N ALA A 237 11.17 3.25 18.33
CA ALA A 237 12.62 3.08 18.38
C ALA A 237 13.32 4.27 19.06
N MET A 238 12.93 5.50 18.72
CA MET A 238 13.46 6.70 19.37
C MET A 238 13.11 6.74 20.86
N LEU A 239 11.84 6.54 21.21
CA LEU A 239 11.35 6.60 22.60
C LEU A 239 11.87 5.46 23.48
N GLU A 240 12.31 4.36 22.90
CA GLU A 240 12.98 3.23 23.57
C GLU A 240 14.51 3.34 23.55
N GLU A 241 15.05 4.43 23.00
CA GLU A 241 16.49 4.68 22.83
C GLU A 241 17.19 3.54 22.05
N LYS A 242 16.51 3.00 21.04
CA LYS A 242 17.02 1.98 20.13
C LYS A 242 17.71 2.60 18.94
N GLU A 243 18.79 1.97 18.48
CA GLU A 243 19.55 2.44 17.32
C GLU A 243 18.85 2.17 15.99
N ASN A 244 17.91 1.21 15.97
CA ASN A 244 17.17 0.81 14.78
C ASN A 244 15.78 0.26 15.14
N VAL A 245 14.91 0.20 14.13
CA VAL A 245 13.50 -0.21 14.26
C VAL A 245 13.30 -1.69 14.59
N PHE A 246 14.30 -2.54 14.35
CA PHE A 246 14.21 -3.98 14.58
C PHE A 246 14.46 -4.36 16.05
N GLU A 247 15.00 -3.44 16.85
CA GLU A 247 15.29 -3.61 18.27
C GLU A 247 14.13 -3.19 19.20
N ILE A 248 13.04 -2.67 18.64
CA ILE A 248 11.85 -2.34 19.43
C ILE A 248 11.18 -3.60 19.98
N ALA A 249 10.50 -3.47 21.11
CA ALA A 249 9.91 -4.61 21.83
C ALA A 249 8.98 -5.50 20.98
N GLU A 250 8.29 -4.93 20.00
CA GLU A 250 7.34 -5.65 19.13
C GLU A 250 8.03 -6.52 18.06
N ILE A 251 9.16 -6.04 17.52
CA ILE A 251 9.85 -6.66 16.37
C ILE A 251 11.02 -7.54 16.83
N ARG A 252 11.71 -7.16 17.91
CA ARG A 252 12.88 -7.88 18.44
C ARG A 252 12.65 -9.38 18.65
N PRO A 253 11.49 -9.87 19.14
CA PRO A 253 11.24 -11.30 19.29
C PRO A 253 11.36 -12.09 17.98
N ILE A 254 11.01 -11.48 16.83
CA ILE A 254 11.12 -12.10 15.52
C ILE A 254 12.60 -12.18 15.11
N ALA A 255 13.34 -11.07 15.23
CA ALA A 255 14.78 -11.02 14.93
C ALA A 255 15.58 -12.01 15.79
N LYS A 256 15.30 -12.06 17.09
CA LYS A 256 15.91 -13.02 18.01
C LYS A 256 15.62 -14.47 17.60
N LYS A 257 14.40 -14.75 17.11
CA LYS A 257 14.09 -16.10 16.63
C LYS A 257 14.92 -16.47 15.40
N VAL A 258 15.20 -15.52 14.50
CA VAL A 258 16.08 -15.74 13.36
C VAL A 258 17.51 -16.03 13.83
N GLU A 259 18.04 -15.25 14.78
CA GLU A 259 19.36 -15.48 15.39
C GLU A 259 19.49 -16.89 16.00
N GLU A 260 18.48 -17.31 16.76
CA GLU A 260 18.40 -18.66 17.34
C GLU A 260 18.41 -19.76 16.27
N LEU A 261 17.62 -19.60 15.21
CA LEU A 261 17.54 -20.55 14.11
C LEU A 261 18.84 -20.63 13.30
N ALA A 262 19.55 -19.51 13.16
CA ALA A 262 20.84 -19.41 12.51
C ALA A 262 22.02 -19.80 13.42
N SER A 263 21.78 -20.05 14.71
CA SER A 263 22.82 -20.28 15.72
C SER A 263 23.84 -19.12 15.84
N ILE A 264 23.38 -17.88 15.64
CA ILE A 264 24.20 -16.66 15.70
C ILE A 264 23.98 -15.98 17.05
N SER A 265 25.06 -15.76 17.80
CA SER A 265 25.02 -15.04 19.10
C SER A 265 25.44 -13.58 18.99
N ALA A 266 26.25 -13.23 18.00
CA ALA A 266 26.74 -11.88 17.73
C ALA A 266 26.85 -11.70 16.21
N PRO A 267 25.83 -11.14 15.55
CA PRO A 267 25.82 -11.03 14.09
C PRO A 267 26.87 -10.03 13.59
N THR A 268 27.57 -10.38 12.52
CA THR A 268 28.32 -9.44 11.69
C THR A 268 27.36 -8.48 10.97
N PRO A 269 27.83 -7.33 10.44
CA PRO A 269 26.94 -6.39 9.72
C PRO A 269 26.16 -7.01 8.55
N ILE A 270 26.74 -8.00 7.87
CA ILE A 270 26.08 -8.71 6.75
C ILE A 270 24.99 -9.66 7.28
N GLU A 271 25.28 -10.38 8.36
CA GLU A 271 24.29 -11.24 9.01
C GLU A 271 23.16 -10.41 9.61
N GLU A 272 23.47 -9.27 10.23
CA GLU A 272 22.50 -8.35 10.80
C GLU A 272 21.56 -7.81 9.73
N ARG A 273 22.09 -7.36 8.58
CA ARG A 273 21.25 -6.97 7.42
C ARG A 273 20.31 -8.10 7.00
N SER A 274 20.81 -9.34 6.96
CA SER A 274 20.03 -10.52 6.57
C SER A 274 18.91 -10.83 7.58
N ILE A 275 19.21 -10.75 8.88
CA ILE A 275 18.25 -10.92 9.97
C ILE A 275 17.12 -9.89 9.82
N ARG A 276 17.46 -8.61 9.64
CA ARG A 276 16.49 -7.52 9.48
C ARG A 276 15.57 -7.72 8.27
N ILE A 277 16.12 -8.13 7.13
CA ILE A 277 15.32 -8.44 5.92
C ILE A 277 14.33 -9.58 6.19
N ILE A 278 14.79 -10.67 6.81
CA ILE A 278 13.92 -11.80 7.15
C ILE A 278 12.80 -11.34 8.08
N THR A 279 13.14 -10.58 9.12
CA THR A 279 12.22 -10.08 10.13
C THR A 279 11.14 -9.16 9.54
N ASP A 280 11.51 -8.18 8.72
CA ASP A 280 10.54 -7.31 8.06
C ASP A 280 9.64 -8.11 7.10
N HIS A 281 10.24 -8.91 6.22
CA HIS A 281 9.50 -9.57 5.16
C HIS A 281 8.53 -10.63 5.68
N ILE A 282 8.86 -11.33 6.78
CA ILE A 282 7.91 -12.27 7.40
C ILE A 282 6.77 -11.54 8.11
N ARG A 283 7.06 -10.41 8.78
CA ARG A 283 6.04 -9.56 9.39
C ARG A 283 5.08 -9.06 8.32
N ALA A 284 5.61 -8.46 7.25
CA ALA A 284 4.83 -7.96 6.13
C ALA A 284 4.01 -9.06 5.44
N SER A 285 4.61 -10.22 5.17
CA SER A 285 3.93 -11.35 4.51
C SER A 285 2.78 -11.90 5.37
N THR A 286 2.96 -11.95 6.69
CA THR A 286 1.93 -12.40 7.65
C THR A 286 0.73 -11.44 7.65
N PHE A 287 0.98 -10.13 7.75
CA PHE A 287 -0.07 -9.12 7.70
C PHE A 287 -0.79 -9.08 6.35
N PHE A 288 -0.06 -9.28 5.26
CA PHE A 288 -0.63 -9.36 3.93
C PHE A 288 -1.55 -10.59 3.82
N LEU A 289 -1.09 -11.80 4.13
CA LEU A 289 -1.92 -13.01 4.08
C LEU A 289 -3.14 -12.93 5.01
N GLY A 290 -2.97 -12.32 6.18
CA GLY A 290 -4.02 -12.09 7.17
C GLY A 290 -4.94 -10.91 6.86
N ASP A 291 -4.67 -10.12 5.83
CA ASP A 291 -5.53 -9.00 5.44
C ASP A 291 -6.91 -9.51 5.02
N ILE A 292 -7.95 -8.72 5.24
CA ILE A 292 -9.32 -9.08 4.86
C ILE A 292 -9.43 -9.37 3.35
N ARG A 293 -8.61 -8.70 2.51
CA ARG A 293 -8.51 -8.93 1.06
C ARG A 293 -7.20 -9.61 0.66
N GLY A 294 -6.54 -10.29 1.61
CA GLY A 294 -5.28 -11.00 1.40
C GLY A 294 -5.29 -11.87 0.15
N VAL A 295 -4.19 -11.84 -0.61
CA VAL A 295 -4.00 -12.69 -1.80
C VAL A 295 -2.88 -13.70 -1.57
N LYS A 296 -2.91 -14.79 -2.32
CA LYS A 296 -1.90 -15.85 -2.25
C LYS A 296 -0.66 -15.52 -3.10
N PRO A 297 0.51 -16.11 -2.79
CA PRO A 297 1.72 -15.97 -3.62
C PRO A 297 1.47 -16.37 -5.07
N SER A 298 1.80 -15.51 -6.03
CA SER A 298 1.52 -15.71 -7.46
C SER A 298 2.63 -15.12 -8.37
N ASN A 299 2.51 -15.29 -9.69
CA ASN A 299 3.44 -14.70 -10.67
C ASN A 299 3.02 -13.30 -11.15
N VAL A 300 1.94 -12.73 -10.61
CA VAL A 300 1.37 -11.46 -11.09
C VAL A 300 0.92 -10.55 -9.95
N ASP A 301 0.94 -9.25 -10.21
CA ASP A 301 0.34 -8.21 -9.39
C ASP A 301 0.76 -8.30 -7.90
N ARG A 302 -0.19 -8.18 -6.97
CA ARG A 302 0.02 -8.25 -5.52
C ARG A 302 0.61 -9.59 -5.07
N GLY A 303 0.17 -10.69 -5.69
CA GLY A 303 0.68 -12.02 -5.37
C GLY A 303 2.16 -12.20 -5.74
N TYR A 304 2.63 -11.45 -6.75
CA TYR A 304 4.06 -11.41 -7.08
C TYR A 304 4.88 -10.71 -6.00
N VAL A 305 4.39 -9.60 -5.46
CA VAL A 305 5.05 -8.89 -4.35
C VAL A 305 5.15 -9.79 -3.12
N LEU A 306 4.05 -10.44 -2.72
CA LEU A 306 4.07 -11.40 -1.60
C LEU A 306 5.06 -12.54 -1.83
N ARG A 307 5.04 -13.14 -3.03
CA ARG A 307 5.98 -14.20 -3.41
C ARG A 307 7.43 -13.70 -3.33
N ARG A 308 7.72 -12.48 -3.78
CA ARG A 308 9.06 -11.89 -3.74
C ARG A 308 9.56 -11.72 -2.30
N LEU A 309 8.73 -11.18 -1.40
CA LEU A 309 9.10 -11.04 0.02
C LEU A 309 9.42 -12.39 0.66
N ILE A 310 8.52 -13.37 0.50
CA ILE A 310 8.69 -14.72 1.04
C ILE A 310 9.99 -15.36 0.52
N ARG A 311 10.22 -15.32 -0.81
CA ARG A 311 11.41 -15.92 -1.42
C ARG A 311 12.70 -15.24 -1.01
N ARG A 312 12.68 -13.91 -0.85
CA ARG A 312 13.83 -13.15 -0.37
C ARG A 312 14.15 -13.48 1.09
N ALA A 313 13.15 -13.61 1.96
CA ALA A 313 13.33 -14.08 3.34
C ALA A 313 13.94 -15.49 3.37
N ILE A 314 13.44 -16.44 2.57
CA ILE A 314 14.00 -17.81 2.48
C ILE A 314 15.46 -17.78 2.03
N ARG A 315 15.79 -16.97 1.02
CA ARG A 315 17.15 -16.84 0.49
C ARG A 315 18.12 -16.30 1.55
N PHE A 316 17.73 -15.27 2.28
CA PHE A 316 18.55 -14.75 3.39
C PHE A 316 18.64 -15.74 4.55
N GLY A 317 17.58 -16.50 4.85
CA GLY A 317 17.65 -17.58 5.83
C GLY A 317 18.70 -18.62 5.46
N ARG A 318 18.79 -19.00 4.17
CA ARG A 318 19.85 -19.89 3.68
C ARG A 318 21.24 -19.28 3.76
N LEU A 319 21.37 -17.99 3.49
CA LEU A 319 22.65 -17.29 3.63
C LEU A 319 23.16 -17.33 5.09
N LEU A 320 22.25 -17.29 6.05
CA LEU A 320 22.52 -17.47 7.48
C LEU A 320 22.71 -18.94 7.92
N GLY A 321 22.66 -19.90 7.00
CA GLY A 321 22.81 -21.33 7.31
C GLY A 321 21.55 -22.02 7.85
N ILE A 322 20.36 -21.41 7.74
CA ILE A 322 19.11 -22.03 8.19
C ILE A 322 18.66 -23.11 7.19
N GLU A 323 18.85 -24.38 7.57
CA GLU A 323 18.58 -25.54 6.73
C GLU A 323 17.12 -26.04 6.76
N ARG A 324 16.45 -25.82 7.90
CA ARG A 324 15.06 -26.23 8.11
C ARG A 324 14.07 -25.19 7.60
N ASP A 325 12.81 -25.59 7.54
CA ASP A 325 11.72 -24.66 7.25
C ASP A 325 11.46 -23.82 8.51
N PHE A 326 11.29 -22.51 8.34
CA PHE A 326 11.32 -21.58 9.48
C PHE A 326 10.30 -20.45 9.39
N LEU A 327 9.68 -20.21 8.23
CA LEU A 327 8.73 -19.10 8.11
C LEU A 327 7.50 -19.28 9.01
N ARG A 328 7.10 -20.54 9.25
CA ARG A 328 6.00 -20.86 10.16
C ARG A 328 6.28 -20.38 11.58
N ASP A 329 7.45 -20.74 12.14
CA ASP A 329 7.86 -20.37 13.50
C ASP A 329 7.87 -18.84 13.68
N LEU A 330 8.35 -18.12 12.67
CA LEU A 330 8.42 -16.66 12.69
C LEU A 330 7.03 -16.02 12.56
N ALA A 331 6.16 -16.53 11.69
CA ALA A 331 4.80 -16.02 11.52
C ALA A 331 3.93 -16.25 12.76
N GLU A 332 4.11 -17.36 13.48
CA GLU A 332 3.43 -17.61 14.76
C GLU A 332 3.75 -16.52 15.80
N ILE A 333 5.00 -16.05 15.85
CA ILE A 333 5.41 -14.91 16.71
C ILE A 333 4.70 -13.63 16.26
N VAL A 334 4.68 -13.34 14.96
CA VAL A 334 4.00 -12.15 14.41
C VAL A 334 2.51 -12.16 14.80
N ILE A 335 1.82 -13.29 14.60
CA ILE A 335 0.40 -13.44 14.92
C ILE A 335 0.18 -13.22 16.43
N LYS A 336 0.94 -13.91 17.28
CA LYS A 336 0.82 -13.80 18.74
C LYS A 336 1.07 -12.37 19.26
N ASN A 337 2.06 -11.67 18.72
CA ASN A 337 2.38 -10.30 19.16
C ASN A 337 1.24 -9.30 18.85
N ASN A 338 0.45 -9.59 17.81
CA ASN A 338 -0.48 -8.66 17.18
C ASN A 338 -1.96 -9.06 17.27
N GLU A 339 -2.30 -10.28 17.70
CA GLU A 339 -3.67 -10.81 17.69
C GLU A 339 -4.68 -9.96 18.49
N SER A 340 -4.22 -9.27 19.54
CA SER A 340 -5.09 -8.41 20.35
C SER A 340 -5.56 -7.17 19.60
N GLU A 341 -4.74 -6.64 18.70
CA GLU A 341 -5.04 -5.44 17.91
C GLU A 341 -5.58 -5.81 16.52
N TYR A 342 -5.19 -6.99 16.02
CA TYR A 342 -5.54 -7.50 14.69
C TYR A 342 -6.09 -8.93 14.76
N PRO A 343 -7.36 -9.13 15.19
CA PRO A 343 -7.95 -10.46 15.39
C PRO A 343 -7.98 -11.34 14.14
N LEU A 344 -8.06 -10.73 12.95
CA LEU A 344 -8.02 -11.44 11.66
C LEU A 344 -6.74 -12.27 11.47
N LEU A 345 -5.63 -11.88 12.11
CA LEU A 345 -4.39 -12.68 12.08
C LEU A 345 -4.59 -14.04 12.76
N ARG A 346 -5.31 -14.06 13.89
CA ARG A 346 -5.63 -15.29 14.61
C ARG A 346 -6.69 -16.09 13.88
N GLU A 347 -7.73 -15.44 13.38
CA GLU A 347 -8.80 -16.11 12.61
C GLU A 347 -8.24 -16.82 11.36
N LYS A 348 -7.30 -16.17 10.65
CA LYS A 348 -6.69 -16.71 9.44
C LYS A 348 -5.40 -17.49 9.67
N GLU A 349 -5.01 -17.75 10.92
CA GLU A 349 -3.72 -18.35 11.29
C GLU A 349 -3.40 -19.59 10.46
N VAL A 350 -4.30 -20.57 10.41
CA VAL A 350 -4.10 -21.81 9.65
C VAL A 350 -3.81 -21.52 8.18
N SER A 351 -4.59 -20.62 7.55
CA SER A 351 -4.38 -20.26 6.15
C SER A 351 -3.07 -19.51 5.93
N ILE A 352 -2.65 -18.65 6.86
CA ILE A 352 -1.40 -17.89 6.76
C ILE A 352 -0.22 -18.85 6.81
N LEU A 353 -0.18 -19.70 7.84
CA LEU A 353 0.92 -20.65 8.07
C LEU A 353 1.03 -21.66 6.92
N ASP A 354 -0.10 -22.18 6.44
CA ASP A 354 -0.12 -23.14 5.33
C ASP A 354 0.39 -22.54 4.02
N GLU A 355 0.01 -21.31 3.68
CA GLU A 355 0.47 -20.66 2.44
C GLU A 355 1.97 -20.31 2.51
N LEU A 356 2.48 -19.91 3.68
CA LEU A 356 3.92 -19.70 3.90
C LEU A 356 4.70 -21.01 3.75
N SER A 357 4.27 -22.08 4.43
CA SER A 357 4.93 -23.39 4.34
C SER A 357 4.92 -23.96 2.92
N LYS A 358 3.80 -23.80 2.19
CA LYS A 358 3.70 -24.24 0.78
C LYS A 358 4.70 -23.52 -0.11
N GLU A 359 4.81 -22.19 0.02
CA GLU A 359 5.74 -21.42 -0.80
C GLU A 359 7.20 -21.67 -0.39
N GLU A 360 7.48 -21.85 0.91
CA GLU A 360 8.80 -22.21 1.43
C GLU A 360 9.29 -23.56 0.90
N THR A 361 8.50 -24.62 1.07
CA THR A 361 8.81 -25.95 0.54
C THR A 361 9.04 -25.90 -0.97
N LYS A 362 8.17 -25.20 -1.70
CA LYS A 362 8.26 -25.08 -3.16
C LYS A 362 9.54 -24.39 -3.61
N PHE A 363 9.91 -23.28 -2.98
CA PHE A 363 11.09 -22.51 -3.37
C PHE A 363 12.39 -23.17 -2.92
N LYS A 364 12.42 -23.77 -1.72
CA LYS A 364 13.56 -24.56 -1.22
C LYS A 364 14.02 -25.62 -2.23
N ASN A 365 13.07 -26.34 -2.84
CA ASN A 365 13.35 -27.36 -3.85
C ASN A 365 14.03 -26.82 -5.14
N THR A 366 13.87 -25.54 -5.45
CA THR A 366 14.46 -24.90 -6.64
C THR A 366 15.63 -23.97 -6.33
N LEU A 367 15.76 -23.51 -5.08
CA LEU A 367 16.73 -22.51 -4.66
C LEU A 367 18.17 -22.96 -4.86
N GLU A 368 18.58 -24.12 -4.34
CA GLU A 368 19.96 -24.60 -4.49
C GLU A 368 20.37 -24.77 -5.96
N LYS A 369 19.47 -25.34 -6.77
CA LYS A 369 19.71 -25.52 -8.21
C LYS A 369 19.83 -24.16 -8.92
N GLY A 370 18.99 -23.21 -8.53
CA GLY A 370 19.03 -21.83 -9.03
C GLY A 370 20.32 -21.11 -8.65
N LEU A 371 20.77 -21.20 -7.39
CA LEU A 371 22.03 -20.60 -6.92
C LEU A 371 23.24 -21.17 -7.65
N ARG A 372 23.32 -22.50 -7.81
CA ARG A 372 24.39 -23.15 -8.59
C ARG A 372 24.37 -22.72 -10.05
N LYS A 373 23.18 -22.57 -10.65
CA LYS A 373 23.04 -22.11 -12.03
C LYS A 373 23.47 -20.64 -12.16
N PHE A 374 23.07 -19.79 -11.22
CA PHE A 374 23.49 -18.39 -11.15
C PHE A 374 25.01 -18.27 -11.07
N GLN A 375 25.66 -18.98 -10.13
CA GLN A 375 27.12 -18.96 -9.96
C GLN A 375 27.85 -19.31 -11.27
N ARG A 376 27.43 -20.39 -11.94
CA ARG A 376 28.00 -20.76 -13.24
C ARG A 376 27.81 -19.69 -14.31
N ILE A 377 26.73 -18.92 -14.30
CA ILE A 377 26.54 -17.84 -15.27
C ILE A 377 27.48 -16.68 -14.93
N ALA A 378 27.54 -16.29 -13.65
CA ALA A 378 28.34 -15.19 -13.15
C ALA A 378 29.86 -15.41 -13.32
N GLU A 379 30.34 -16.64 -13.14
CA GLU A 379 31.76 -16.99 -13.35
C GLU A 379 32.17 -16.92 -14.83
N ASN A 380 31.24 -17.15 -15.76
CA ASN A 380 31.52 -17.21 -17.19
C ASN A 380 31.30 -15.86 -17.90
N SER A 381 30.67 -14.88 -17.25
CA SER A 381 30.36 -13.59 -17.86
C SER A 381 30.23 -12.48 -16.81
N PRO A 382 30.83 -11.29 -17.03
CA PRO A 382 30.64 -10.12 -16.17
C PRO A 382 29.24 -9.51 -16.29
N LYS A 383 28.38 -10.06 -17.15
CA LYS A 383 26.99 -9.64 -17.34
C LYS A 383 26.06 -10.85 -17.51
N ILE A 384 24.98 -10.87 -16.75
CA ILE A 384 23.88 -11.83 -16.90
C ILE A 384 22.94 -11.30 -17.99
N ASP A 385 22.98 -11.93 -19.16
CA ASP A 385 22.08 -11.60 -20.26
C ASP A 385 20.60 -11.88 -19.93
N GLY A 386 19.71 -11.29 -20.72
CA GLY A 386 18.27 -11.40 -20.49
C GLY A 386 17.74 -12.81 -20.57
N LYS A 387 18.34 -13.69 -21.38
CA LYS A 387 17.95 -15.10 -21.52
C LYS A 387 18.28 -15.91 -20.27
N ASN A 388 19.47 -15.69 -19.71
CA ASN A 388 19.91 -16.32 -18.48
C ASN A 388 19.13 -15.80 -17.27
N ALA A 389 18.88 -14.48 -17.19
CA ALA A 389 18.00 -13.91 -16.19
C ALA A 389 16.57 -14.47 -16.29
N PHE A 390 16.05 -14.62 -17.51
CA PHE A 390 14.73 -15.20 -17.76
C PHE A 390 14.66 -16.69 -17.43
N LEU A 391 15.74 -17.45 -17.69
CA LEU A 391 15.88 -18.85 -17.27
C LEU A 391 15.84 -18.99 -15.75
N LEU A 392 16.58 -18.15 -15.02
CA LEU A 392 16.55 -18.11 -13.54
C LEU A 392 15.13 -17.84 -13.03
N PHE A 393 14.44 -16.90 -13.65
CA PHE A 393 13.04 -16.60 -13.33
C PHE A 393 12.09 -17.76 -13.61
N GLN A 394 12.10 -18.30 -14.83
CA GLN A 394 11.13 -19.29 -15.28
C GLN A 394 11.35 -20.67 -14.64
N SER A 395 12.60 -21.14 -14.65
CA SER A 395 12.91 -22.52 -14.28
C SER A 395 13.22 -22.69 -12.80
N PHE A 396 13.76 -21.66 -12.15
CA PHE A 396 14.19 -21.73 -10.75
C PHE A 396 13.37 -20.84 -9.83
N GLY A 397 12.51 -19.99 -10.39
CA GLY A 397 11.62 -19.13 -9.64
C GLY A 397 12.33 -17.92 -9.02
N PHE A 398 13.41 -17.44 -9.59
CA PHE A 398 14.12 -16.28 -9.05
C PHE A 398 13.45 -15.01 -9.58
N PRO A 399 12.78 -14.20 -8.73
CA PRO A 399 12.37 -12.86 -9.17
C PRO A 399 13.56 -12.11 -9.77
N ILE A 400 13.33 -11.25 -10.77
CA ILE A 400 14.43 -10.52 -11.41
C ILE A 400 15.23 -9.70 -10.40
N GLU A 401 14.56 -9.19 -9.37
CA GLU A 401 15.16 -8.42 -8.29
C GLU A 401 16.07 -9.29 -7.42
N LEU A 402 15.72 -10.56 -7.19
CA LEU A 402 16.60 -11.51 -6.51
C LEU A 402 17.86 -11.78 -7.35
N THR A 403 17.71 -11.92 -8.67
CA THR A 403 18.85 -12.07 -9.59
C THR A 403 19.74 -10.83 -9.58
N LYS A 404 19.16 -9.62 -9.55
CA LYS A 404 19.91 -8.35 -9.43
C LYS A 404 20.66 -8.24 -8.11
N GLU A 405 20.03 -8.61 -7.01
CA GLU A 405 20.65 -8.61 -5.68
C GLU A 405 21.87 -9.55 -5.67
N LEU A 406 21.70 -10.77 -6.17
CA LEU A 406 22.81 -11.72 -6.33
C LEU A 406 23.91 -11.21 -7.26
N ALA A 407 23.55 -10.59 -8.39
CA ALA A 407 24.50 -10.05 -9.35
C ALA A 407 25.35 -8.92 -8.73
N THR A 408 24.70 -8.00 -8.01
CA THR A 408 25.38 -6.90 -7.30
C THR A 408 26.38 -7.42 -6.28
N GLU A 409 26.00 -8.44 -5.49
CA GLU A 409 26.89 -9.07 -4.50
C GLU A 409 28.11 -9.78 -5.13
N ASN A 410 28.01 -10.19 -6.39
CA ASN A 410 29.08 -10.87 -7.13
C ASN A 410 29.82 -9.93 -8.11
N GLY A 411 29.51 -8.63 -8.11
CA GLY A 411 30.12 -7.65 -9.02
C GLY A 411 29.76 -7.85 -10.50
N VAL A 412 28.55 -8.36 -10.77
CA VAL A 412 28.03 -8.67 -12.11
C VAL A 412 26.80 -7.81 -12.40
N GLU A 413 26.61 -7.40 -13.65
CA GLU A 413 25.41 -6.66 -14.07
C GLU A 413 24.31 -7.58 -14.62
N VAL A 414 23.05 -7.14 -14.60
CA VAL A 414 21.93 -7.86 -15.22
C VAL A 414 21.34 -7.01 -16.35
N ASP A 415 21.15 -7.62 -17.53
CA ASP A 415 20.45 -6.95 -18.63
C ASP A 415 18.92 -6.97 -18.41
N GLU A 416 18.41 -5.94 -17.74
CA GLU A 416 16.99 -5.83 -17.43
C GLU A 416 16.13 -5.59 -18.67
N GLU A 417 16.65 -4.87 -19.66
CA GLU A 417 15.93 -4.58 -20.89
C GLU A 417 15.78 -5.83 -21.74
N GLU A 418 16.85 -6.61 -21.90
CA GLU A 418 16.79 -7.90 -22.58
C GLU A 418 15.94 -8.91 -21.80
N PHE A 419 16.04 -8.96 -20.46
CA PHE A 419 15.14 -9.78 -19.64
C PHE A 419 13.68 -9.43 -19.90
N LYS A 420 13.34 -8.14 -19.94
CA LYS A 420 11.98 -7.68 -20.24
C LYS A 420 11.55 -8.12 -21.64
N ASN A 421 12.43 -8.01 -22.63
CA ASN A 421 12.17 -8.47 -24.00
C ASN A 421 11.91 -9.98 -24.05
N GLU A 422 12.70 -10.79 -23.36
CA GLU A 422 12.52 -12.25 -23.27
C GLU A 422 11.27 -12.62 -22.47
N TYR A 423 10.99 -11.92 -21.38
CA TYR A 423 9.76 -12.09 -20.61
C TYR A 423 8.53 -11.75 -21.45
N GLU A 424 8.55 -10.64 -22.18
CA GLU A 424 7.50 -10.28 -23.13
C GLU A 424 7.39 -11.29 -24.28
N ARG A 425 8.51 -11.80 -24.80
CA ARG A 425 8.53 -12.83 -25.84
C ARG A 425 7.90 -14.11 -25.33
N HIS A 426 8.28 -14.58 -24.16
CA HIS A 426 7.70 -15.75 -23.53
C HIS A 426 6.22 -15.52 -23.22
N GLN A 427 5.83 -14.33 -22.76
CA GLN A 427 4.42 -13.97 -22.65
C GLN A 427 3.72 -14.07 -24.00
N LYS A 428 4.28 -13.52 -25.08
CA LYS A 428 3.73 -13.61 -26.46
C LYS A 428 3.67 -15.05 -26.99
N VAL A 429 4.61 -15.93 -26.62
CA VAL A 429 4.63 -17.35 -27.03
C VAL A 429 3.64 -18.19 -26.22
N SER A 430 3.58 -17.98 -24.90
CA SER A 430 2.49 -18.49 -24.05
C SER A 430 1.16 -17.74 -24.27
N SER A 431 1.14 -16.81 -25.23
CA SER A 431 -0.01 -16.02 -25.61
C SER A 431 -0.03 -15.61 -27.10
N ALA A 432 -0.14 -16.61 -27.98
CA ALA A 432 -0.98 -16.45 -29.18
C ALA A 432 -2.41 -15.94 -28.84
N SER A 433 -2.75 -15.88 -27.53
CA SER A 433 -3.98 -15.32 -26.96
C SER A 433 -3.78 -14.17 -25.93
N ALA A 434 -2.74 -13.33 -25.99
CA ALA A 434 -2.65 -12.14 -25.12
C ALA A 434 -1.67 -11.05 -25.62
N LYS A 435 -2.02 -10.34 -26.69
CA LYS A 435 -1.32 -9.11 -27.06
C LYS A 435 -1.70 -7.96 -26.10
N LYS A 436 -0.65 -7.23 -25.69
CA LYS A 436 -0.57 -5.93 -24.97
C LYS A 436 -0.85 -5.97 -23.47
N LEU A 437 0.22 -5.99 -22.66
CA LEU A 437 0.12 -5.69 -21.23
C LEU A 437 1.43 -5.43 -20.48
N PHE A 438 2.21 -4.40 -20.82
CA PHE A 438 3.18 -3.81 -19.87
C PHE A 438 3.40 -2.31 -20.11
N LYS A 439 2.68 -1.50 -19.33
CA LYS A 439 3.20 -0.25 -18.74
C LYS A 439 2.65 -0.18 -17.32
N GLY A 440 3.54 0.13 -16.39
CA GLY A 440 3.29 0.15 -14.94
C GLY A 440 2.13 1.07 -14.57
N GLY A 441 1.49 0.72 -13.46
CA GLY A 441 0.30 1.38 -12.96
C GLY A 441 0.55 2.83 -12.59
N LEU A 442 -0.14 3.71 -13.30
CA LEU A 442 -0.68 4.99 -12.87
C LEU A 442 -2.01 5.10 -13.62
N SER A 443 -3.13 4.76 -12.98
CA SER A 443 -4.45 4.93 -13.62
C SER A 443 -4.94 6.35 -13.42
N ASP A 444 -4.89 7.07 -14.53
CA ASP A 444 -5.44 8.41 -14.69
C ASP A 444 -6.97 8.42 -14.41
N ALA A 445 -7.49 9.48 -13.78
CA ALA A 445 -8.92 9.70 -13.52
C ALA A 445 -9.70 10.10 -14.79
N SER A 446 -9.28 9.53 -15.92
CA SER A 446 -9.80 9.71 -17.28
C SER A 446 -11.28 9.32 -17.38
N VAL A 447 -11.96 9.89 -18.36
CA VAL A 447 -13.36 9.56 -18.71
C VAL A 447 -13.50 8.05 -19.00
N GLU A 448 -12.50 7.45 -19.63
CA GLU A 448 -12.43 6.03 -19.97
C GLU A 448 -12.39 5.14 -18.73
N THR A 449 -11.66 5.57 -17.70
CA THR A 449 -11.58 4.85 -16.42
C THR A 449 -12.90 4.92 -15.67
N LYS A 450 -13.63 6.05 -15.71
CA LYS A 450 -15.00 6.17 -15.16
C LYS A 450 -15.98 5.24 -15.88
N LYS A 451 -15.89 5.16 -17.22
CA LYS A 451 -16.71 4.23 -18.02
C LYS A 451 -16.45 2.78 -17.61
N LEU A 452 -15.18 2.37 -17.56
CA LEU A 452 -14.81 1.02 -17.18
C LEU A 452 -15.12 0.71 -15.71
N HIS A 453 -15.19 1.72 -14.83
CA HIS A 453 -15.70 1.56 -13.48
C HIS A 453 -17.18 1.17 -13.49
N THR A 454 -18.06 1.96 -14.11
CA THR A 454 -19.49 1.59 -14.22
C THR A 454 -19.70 0.24 -14.91
N ALA A 455 -18.91 -0.09 -15.93
CA ALA A 455 -18.96 -1.40 -16.58
C ALA A 455 -18.57 -2.55 -15.64
N THR A 456 -17.72 -2.32 -14.64
CA THR A 456 -17.34 -3.32 -13.63
C THR A 456 -18.53 -3.73 -12.76
N HIS A 457 -19.39 -2.78 -12.37
CA HIS A 457 -20.60 -3.07 -11.59
C HIS A 457 -21.64 -3.85 -12.41
N LEU A 458 -21.83 -3.45 -13.69
CA LEU A 458 -22.69 -4.21 -14.60
C LEU A 458 -22.19 -5.66 -14.77
N LEU A 459 -20.88 -5.86 -14.90
CA LEU A 459 -20.28 -7.19 -15.00
C LEU A 459 -20.48 -8.02 -13.73
N ASN A 460 -20.28 -7.43 -12.55
CA ASN A 460 -20.43 -8.10 -11.26
C ASN A 460 -21.86 -8.63 -11.05
N GLU A 461 -22.86 -7.80 -11.32
CA GLU A 461 -24.27 -8.21 -11.27
C GLU A 461 -24.61 -9.23 -12.36
N ALA A 462 -24.11 -9.05 -13.59
CA ALA A 462 -24.34 -10.00 -14.68
C ALA A 462 -23.79 -11.40 -14.36
N LEU A 463 -22.62 -11.49 -13.73
CA LEU A 463 -22.06 -12.76 -13.24
C LEU A 463 -23.01 -13.47 -12.27
N ARG A 464 -23.54 -12.75 -11.28
CA ARG A 464 -24.48 -13.31 -10.29
C ARG A 464 -25.78 -13.81 -10.94
N LYS A 465 -26.34 -13.02 -11.86
CA LYS A 465 -27.60 -13.36 -12.56
C LYS A 465 -27.42 -14.54 -13.51
N VAL A 466 -26.39 -14.55 -14.35
CA VAL A 466 -26.17 -15.62 -15.34
C VAL A 466 -25.77 -16.92 -14.68
N LEU A 467 -24.85 -16.88 -13.71
CA LEU A 467 -24.38 -18.08 -13.01
C LEU A 467 -25.35 -18.56 -11.92
N LYS A 468 -26.42 -17.79 -11.66
CA LYS A 468 -27.43 -18.05 -10.63
C LYS A 468 -26.82 -18.25 -9.24
N LYS A 469 -25.75 -17.50 -8.94
CA LYS A 469 -24.98 -17.59 -7.70
C LYS A 469 -24.88 -16.22 -7.04
N LYS A 470 -25.58 -16.03 -5.92
CA LYS A 470 -25.56 -14.78 -5.15
C LYS A 470 -24.29 -14.61 -4.32
N ASP A 471 -23.56 -15.70 -4.06
CA ASP A 471 -22.32 -15.77 -3.30
C ASP A 471 -21.07 -15.46 -4.15
N ILE A 472 -21.24 -14.98 -5.38
CA ILE A 472 -20.14 -14.40 -6.16
C ILE A 472 -19.71 -13.08 -5.51
N VAL A 473 -18.46 -13.06 -5.08
CA VAL A 473 -17.76 -12.00 -4.39
C VAL A 473 -16.51 -11.61 -5.18
N GLN A 474 -16.33 -10.31 -5.36
CA GLN A 474 -15.14 -9.76 -5.97
C GLN A 474 -13.89 -10.07 -5.11
N ARG A 475 -12.89 -10.69 -5.72
CA ARG A 475 -11.57 -10.99 -5.12
C ARG A 475 -10.48 -10.01 -5.55
N GLY A 476 -10.76 -9.19 -6.57
CA GLY A 476 -9.85 -8.16 -7.04
C GLY A 476 -10.42 -7.42 -8.23
N SER A 477 -10.05 -6.15 -8.39
CA SER A 477 -10.34 -5.39 -9.61
C SER A 477 -9.13 -4.54 -9.97
N ASN A 478 -8.93 -4.28 -11.25
CA ASN A 478 -7.97 -3.29 -11.75
C ASN A 478 -8.55 -2.69 -13.02
N ILE A 479 -8.70 -1.37 -13.01
CA ILE A 479 -9.24 -0.59 -14.12
C ILE A 479 -8.12 0.31 -14.63
N THR A 480 -8.01 0.39 -15.94
CA THR A 480 -7.10 1.27 -16.67
C THR A 480 -7.92 1.94 -17.79
N PRO A 481 -7.45 3.03 -18.42
CA PRO A 481 -8.17 3.63 -19.53
C PRO A 481 -8.49 2.65 -20.68
N ASP A 482 -7.66 1.62 -20.87
CA ASP A 482 -7.80 0.67 -21.97
C ASP A 482 -8.66 -0.56 -21.66
N ARG A 483 -8.84 -0.92 -20.38
CA ARG A 483 -9.53 -2.17 -19.99
C ARG A 483 -9.89 -2.24 -18.51
N LEU A 484 -10.78 -3.18 -18.19
CA LEU A 484 -11.03 -3.66 -16.83
C LEU A 484 -10.56 -5.11 -16.65
N ARG A 485 -10.16 -5.41 -15.42
CA ARG A 485 -9.83 -6.75 -14.92
C ARG A 485 -10.68 -6.99 -13.68
N PHE A 486 -11.46 -8.06 -13.68
CA PHE A 486 -12.36 -8.42 -12.60
C PHE A 486 -12.08 -9.85 -12.13
N ASP A 487 -11.76 -10.02 -10.86
CA ASP A 487 -11.48 -11.30 -10.23
C ASP A 487 -12.60 -11.66 -9.26
N PHE A 488 -13.09 -12.91 -9.30
CA PHE A 488 -14.23 -13.37 -8.51
C PHE A 488 -14.05 -14.82 -8.04
N ASN A 489 -14.70 -15.21 -6.93
CA ASN A 489 -14.69 -16.60 -6.46
C ASN A 489 -15.58 -17.48 -7.34
N PHE A 490 -14.96 -18.45 -8.01
CA PHE A 490 -15.68 -19.47 -8.78
C PHE A 490 -14.75 -20.65 -9.07
N ASP A 491 -15.24 -21.87 -8.88
CA ASP A 491 -14.37 -23.06 -8.79
C ASP A 491 -14.06 -23.72 -10.13
N ARG A 492 -14.84 -23.43 -11.18
CA ARG A 492 -14.70 -24.05 -12.52
C ARG A 492 -14.64 -23.02 -13.65
N PRO A 493 -14.10 -23.36 -14.83
CA PRO A 493 -14.26 -22.53 -16.04
C PRO A 493 -15.68 -22.06 -16.29
N LEU A 494 -15.81 -20.81 -16.74
CA LEU A 494 -17.07 -20.35 -17.30
C LEU A 494 -17.25 -21.04 -18.65
N GLU A 495 -18.44 -21.57 -18.89
CA GLU A 495 -18.76 -22.15 -20.18
C GLU A 495 -18.86 -21.03 -21.24
N PRO A 496 -18.55 -21.31 -22.52
CA PRO A 496 -18.64 -20.32 -23.58
C PRO A 496 -20.01 -19.62 -23.64
N GLU A 497 -21.09 -20.37 -23.39
CA GLU A 497 -22.46 -19.86 -23.35
C GLU A 497 -22.69 -18.93 -22.16
N GLU A 498 -22.06 -19.20 -21.01
CA GLU A 498 -22.12 -18.33 -19.82
C GLU A 498 -21.40 -17.01 -20.10
N ILE A 499 -20.21 -17.06 -20.72
CA ILE A 499 -19.46 -15.86 -21.12
C ILE A 499 -20.28 -15.01 -22.10
N ALA A 500 -20.87 -15.63 -23.11
CA ALA A 500 -21.70 -14.94 -24.09
C ALA A 500 -22.96 -14.33 -23.44
N ALA A 501 -23.60 -15.05 -22.52
CA ALA A 501 -24.76 -14.56 -21.79
C ALA A 501 -24.43 -13.38 -20.88
N ILE A 502 -23.27 -13.40 -20.20
CA ILE A 502 -22.79 -12.29 -19.36
C ILE A 502 -22.54 -11.05 -20.23
N GLU A 503 -21.79 -11.20 -21.33
CA GLU A 503 -21.50 -10.10 -22.24
C GLU A 503 -22.78 -9.51 -22.84
N LYS A 504 -23.71 -10.37 -23.27
CA LYS A 504 -25.02 -9.95 -23.79
C LYS A 504 -25.80 -9.15 -22.76
N LEU A 505 -25.90 -9.65 -21.52
CA LEU A 505 -26.66 -9.01 -20.45
C LEU A 505 -26.10 -7.63 -20.09
N VAL A 506 -24.77 -7.50 -20.03
CA VAL A 506 -24.12 -6.20 -19.81
C VAL A 506 -24.46 -5.21 -20.92
N ASN A 507 -24.32 -5.62 -22.19
CA ASN A 507 -24.64 -4.75 -23.34
C ASN A 507 -26.14 -4.39 -23.41
N GLU A 508 -27.03 -5.31 -23.04
CA GLU A 508 -28.47 -5.01 -22.92
C GLU A 508 -28.71 -3.89 -21.90
N GLN A 509 -28.01 -3.87 -20.77
CA GLN A 509 -28.15 -2.78 -19.79
C GLN A 509 -27.48 -1.48 -20.24
N ILE A 510 -26.40 -1.56 -21.01
CA ILE A 510 -25.77 -0.39 -21.62
C ILE A 510 -26.76 0.28 -22.59
N ASN A 511 -27.37 -0.51 -23.47
CA ASN A 511 -28.30 -0.01 -24.49
C ASN A 511 -29.61 0.55 -23.91
N LYS A 512 -29.99 0.14 -22.70
CA LYS A 512 -31.14 0.74 -21.99
C LYS A 512 -30.89 2.18 -21.52
N GLY A 513 -29.64 2.64 -21.50
CA GLY A 513 -29.31 4.00 -21.04
C GLY A 513 -29.79 4.28 -19.62
N LEU A 514 -29.49 3.38 -18.69
CA LEU A 514 -29.88 3.48 -17.29
C LEU A 514 -29.16 4.65 -16.62
N GLN A 515 -29.91 5.41 -15.83
CA GLN A 515 -29.35 6.47 -14.97
C GLN A 515 -28.56 5.85 -13.81
N ILE A 516 -27.40 6.44 -13.50
CA ILE A 516 -26.61 6.10 -12.34
C ILE A 516 -26.90 7.13 -11.25
N ASN A 517 -27.56 6.72 -10.18
CA ASN A 517 -27.84 7.59 -9.04
C ASN A 517 -26.93 7.25 -7.87
N ARG A 518 -26.49 8.29 -7.15
CA ARG A 518 -25.75 8.16 -5.90
C ARG A 518 -26.65 8.64 -4.77
N GLU A 519 -26.85 7.79 -3.78
CA GLU A 519 -27.55 8.13 -2.55
C GLU A 519 -26.65 7.84 -1.35
N GLU A 520 -26.76 8.68 -0.31
CA GLU A 520 -26.15 8.41 0.98
C GLU A 520 -27.22 7.83 1.91
N MET A 521 -26.94 6.69 2.53
CA MET A 521 -27.87 6.01 3.42
C MET A 521 -27.15 5.15 4.45
N THR A 522 -27.83 4.70 5.50
CA THR A 522 -27.26 3.79 6.48
C THR A 522 -26.93 2.43 5.88
N VAL A 523 -26.02 1.70 6.52
CA VAL A 523 -25.66 0.33 6.15
C VAL A 523 -26.86 -0.61 6.23
N GLU A 524 -27.71 -0.41 7.23
CA GLU A 524 -28.96 -1.14 7.38
C GLU A 524 -29.94 -0.82 6.25
N ALA A 525 -30.09 0.46 5.87
CA ALA A 525 -30.91 0.86 4.73
C ALA A 525 -30.37 0.29 3.40
N ALA A 526 -29.05 0.28 3.20
CA ALA A 526 -28.42 -0.31 2.03
C ALA A 526 -28.62 -1.83 1.97
N LYS A 527 -28.48 -2.53 3.10
CA LYS A 527 -28.77 -3.97 3.22
C LYS A 527 -30.23 -4.26 2.89
N ASN A 528 -31.17 -3.47 3.43
CA ASN A 528 -32.60 -3.62 3.16
C ASN A 528 -32.97 -3.38 1.69
N ARG A 529 -32.22 -2.52 0.99
CA ARG A 529 -32.34 -2.32 -0.46
C ARG A 529 -31.63 -3.38 -1.31
N GLY A 530 -30.99 -4.37 -0.68
CA GLY A 530 -30.26 -5.42 -1.39
C GLY A 530 -28.95 -4.95 -2.01
N ALA A 531 -28.36 -3.87 -1.51
CA ALA A 531 -27.08 -3.36 -1.99
C ALA A 531 -26.00 -4.44 -1.87
N GLN A 532 -25.24 -4.65 -2.93
CA GLN A 532 -24.12 -5.57 -2.92
C GLN A 532 -22.94 -4.92 -2.19
N ALA A 533 -22.41 -5.64 -1.19
CA ALA A 533 -21.15 -5.31 -0.57
C ALA A 533 -20.53 -6.56 0.07
N VAL A 534 -19.22 -6.51 0.34
CA VAL A 534 -18.61 -7.41 1.32
C VAL A 534 -18.88 -6.79 2.70
N PHE A 535 -19.97 -7.23 3.34
CA PHE A 535 -20.41 -6.71 4.64
C PHE A 535 -19.66 -7.37 5.82
N ASP A 536 -18.33 -7.35 5.79
CA ASP A 536 -17.53 -7.80 6.94
C ASP A 536 -17.09 -6.57 7.75
N HIS A 537 -17.63 -6.40 8.96
CA HIS A 537 -17.27 -5.44 10.03
C HIS A 537 -16.82 -4.00 9.66
N LYS A 538 -17.11 -3.53 8.44
CA LYS A 538 -16.46 -2.36 7.81
C LYS A 538 -17.29 -1.09 7.74
N TYR A 539 -18.52 -1.11 8.25
CA TYR A 539 -19.41 0.02 8.09
C TYR A 539 -20.10 0.33 9.42
N ASP A 540 -19.35 0.95 10.33
CA ASP A 540 -19.91 1.59 11.54
C ASP A 540 -20.22 3.08 11.29
N SER A 541 -20.24 3.50 10.02
CA SER A 541 -20.71 4.82 9.60
C SER A 541 -22.22 4.81 9.38
N ASP A 542 -22.92 5.75 10.02
CA ASP A 542 -24.37 5.92 9.84
C ASP A 542 -24.77 6.26 8.39
N ASN A 543 -23.84 6.71 7.53
CA ASN A 543 -24.11 6.96 6.12
C ASN A 543 -22.96 6.47 5.21
N ILE A 544 -23.31 5.67 4.20
CA ILE A 544 -22.46 5.12 3.14
C ILE A 544 -22.98 5.57 1.77
N SER A 545 -22.09 5.73 0.78
CA SER A 545 -22.50 6.00 -0.60
C SER A 545 -22.91 4.71 -1.30
N VAL A 546 -24.16 4.66 -1.73
CA VAL A 546 -24.74 3.57 -2.52
C VAL A 546 -25.01 4.09 -3.92
N TYR A 547 -24.44 3.42 -4.91
CA TYR A 547 -24.69 3.69 -6.32
C TYR A 547 -25.73 2.71 -6.84
N THR A 548 -26.77 3.22 -7.50
CA THR A 548 -27.78 2.43 -8.21
C THR A 548 -27.61 2.66 -9.70
N ILE A 549 -27.57 1.57 -10.47
CA ILE A 549 -27.55 1.58 -11.93
C ILE A 549 -28.91 1.07 -12.41
N GLY A 550 -29.86 2.00 -12.58
CA GLY A 550 -31.26 1.67 -12.80
C GLY A 550 -31.79 0.67 -11.76
N ASP A 551 -32.55 -0.32 -12.22
CA ASP A 551 -33.02 -1.47 -11.44
C ASP A 551 -32.07 -2.67 -11.49
N PHE A 552 -30.90 -2.51 -12.12
CA PHE A 552 -30.05 -3.63 -12.45
C PHE A 552 -29.09 -4.00 -11.34
N SER A 553 -28.30 -3.03 -10.87
CA SER A 553 -27.26 -3.18 -9.85
C SER A 553 -27.38 -2.06 -8.80
N THR A 554 -27.11 -2.41 -7.54
CA THR A 554 -27.06 -1.49 -6.40
C THR A 554 -25.86 -1.88 -5.56
N GLU A 555 -24.84 -1.03 -5.41
CA GLU A 555 -23.58 -1.41 -4.75
C GLU A 555 -23.04 -0.27 -3.89
N ILE A 556 -22.34 -0.62 -2.82
CA ILE A 556 -21.55 0.37 -2.05
C ILE A 556 -20.29 0.68 -2.86
N CYS A 557 -20.09 1.95 -3.22
CA CYS A 557 -18.93 2.38 -4.00
C CYS A 557 -18.56 3.83 -3.67
N GLY A 558 -17.26 4.14 -3.66
CA GLY A 558 -16.73 5.49 -3.50
C GLY A 558 -16.02 6.04 -4.73
N GLY A 559 -15.99 5.28 -5.82
CA GLY A 559 -15.28 5.63 -7.05
C GLY A 559 -16.11 6.48 -8.02
N PRO A 560 -15.47 7.08 -9.04
CA PRO A 560 -16.17 7.91 -10.00
C PRO A 560 -16.93 7.05 -11.04
N HIS A 561 -18.16 7.45 -11.35
CA HIS A 561 -19.03 6.81 -12.34
C HIS A 561 -19.41 7.78 -13.46
N VAL A 562 -19.82 7.23 -14.61
CA VAL A 562 -20.60 7.98 -15.62
C VAL A 562 -22.03 8.23 -15.11
N SER A 563 -22.71 9.22 -15.71
CA SER A 563 -24.11 9.54 -15.38
C SER A 563 -25.11 8.57 -16.00
N ASN A 564 -24.79 8.00 -17.17
CA ASN A 564 -25.68 7.12 -17.90
C ASN A 564 -24.94 5.92 -18.51
N THR A 565 -25.55 4.73 -18.48
CA THR A 565 -24.92 3.51 -19.03
C THR A 565 -24.70 3.59 -20.54
N PHE A 566 -25.47 4.39 -21.28
CA PHE A 566 -25.29 4.57 -22.73
C PHE A 566 -23.92 5.16 -23.07
N GLU A 567 -23.30 5.89 -22.15
CA GLU A 567 -21.96 6.46 -22.31
C GLU A 567 -20.87 5.39 -22.45
N LEU A 568 -21.16 4.14 -22.06
CA LEU A 568 -20.19 3.04 -22.03
C LEU A 568 -19.83 2.49 -23.41
N GLY A 569 -20.71 2.64 -24.42
CA GLY A 569 -20.51 2.05 -25.74
C GLY A 569 -20.75 0.54 -25.75
N VAL A 570 -19.84 -0.25 -26.31
CA VAL A 570 -20.00 -1.72 -26.41
C VAL A 570 -19.03 -2.43 -25.48
N PHE A 571 -19.56 -3.25 -24.58
CA PHE A 571 -18.79 -4.07 -23.66
C PHE A 571 -18.38 -5.39 -24.29
N ARG A 572 -17.11 -5.77 -24.11
CA ARG A 572 -16.60 -7.04 -24.64
C ARG A 572 -15.66 -7.74 -23.66
N ILE A 573 -15.96 -8.99 -23.35
CA ILE A 573 -15.07 -9.90 -22.62
C ILE A 573 -14.00 -10.40 -23.59
N THR A 574 -12.77 -10.05 -23.28
CA THR A 574 -11.59 -10.42 -24.09
C THR A 574 -10.97 -11.74 -23.64
N LYS A 575 -11.08 -12.05 -22.35
CA LYS A 575 -10.46 -13.25 -21.76
C LYS A 575 -11.11 -13.63 -20.44
N GLU A 576 -11.23 -14.93 -20.22
CA GLU A 576 -11.58 -15.56 -18.95
C GLU A 576 -10.49 -16.60 -18.62
N LYS A 577 -10.03 -16.67 -17.36
CA LYS A 577 -9.15 -17.75 -16.88
C LYS A 577 -9.15 -17.90 -15.36
N GLY A 578 -8.82 -19.11 -14.89
CA GLY A 578 -8.45 -19.35 -13.49
C GLY A 578 -7.12 -18.68 -13.12
N ILE A 579 -7.04 -18.10 -11.93
CA ILE A 579 -5.82 -17.45 -11.41
C ILE A 579 -5.30 -18.05 -10.10
N ALA A 580 -6.18 -18.68 -9.32
CA ALA A 580 -5.87 -19.46 -8.13
C ALA A 580 -6.98 -20.50 -7.93
N SER A 581 -6.78 -21.46 -7.02
CA SER A 581 -7.86 -22.36 -6.62
C SER A 581 -9.08 -21.56 -6.13
N GLY A 582 -10.24 -21.81 -6.72
CA GLY A 582 -11.49 -21.11 -6.41
C GLY A 582 -11.58 -19.64 -6.86
N VAL A 583 -10.63 -19.13 -7.67
CA VAL A 583 -10.65 -17.73 -8.13
C VAL A 583 -10.42 -17.63 -9.64
N ARG A 584 -11.30 -16.87 -10.30
CA ARG A 584 -11.30 -16.62 -11.75
C ARG A 584 -11.16 -15.16 -12.08
N ARG A 585 -10.70 -14.87 -13.30
CA ARG A 585 -10.42 -13.52 -13.81
C ARG A 585 -11.07 -13.32 -15.17
N ILE A 586 -11.89 -12.30 -15.28
CA ILE A 586 -12.38 -11.74 -16.54
C ILE A 586 -11.56 -10.48 -16.89
N ARG A 587 -11.19 -10.35 -18.17
CA ARG A 587 -10.70 -9.10 -18.75
C ARG A 587 -11.69 -8.62 -19.78
N ALA A 588 -12.10 -7.37 -19.69
CA ALA A 588 -13.03 -6.78 -20.63
C ALA A 588 -12.61 -5.36 -21.05
N VAL A 589 -13.14 -4.91 -22.18
CA VAL A 589 -12.90 -3.60 -22.77
C VAL A 589 -14.22 -2.95 -23.16
N LEU A 590 -14.18 -1.64 -23.35
CA LEU A 590 -15.26 -0.89 -23.97
C LEU A 590 -14.82 -0.43 -25.36
N HIS A 591 -15.67 -0.63 -26.36
CA HIS A 591 -15.52 -0.08 -27.69
C HIS A 591 -16.46 1.10 -27.88
N LYS A 592 -16.07 2.08 -28.71
CA LYS A 592 -16.98 3.15 -29.10
C LYS A 592 -18.17 2.56 -29.86
N ASN A 593 -19.37 3.07 -29.59
CA ASN A 593 -20.57 2.66 -30.30
C ASN A 593 -20.46 3.16 -31.75
N PRO A 594 -20.54 2.30 -32.78
CA PRO A 594 -20.44 2.74 -34.18
C PRO A 594 -21.61 3.61 -34.66
N GLU A 595 -22.68 3.73 -33.87
CA GLU A 595 -23.87 4.54 -34.18
C GLU A 595 -23.92 5.91 -33.46
N VAL A 596 -22.77 6.39 -32.93
CA VAL A 596 -22.62 7.74 -32.35
C VAL A 596 -21.44 8.48 -32.96
#